data_AF-A0A2V8A8J4-F1
#
_entry.id   AF-A0A2V8A8J4-F1
#
_cell.length_a   1.000
_cell.length_b   1.000
_cell.length_c   1.000
_cell.angle_alpha   90.00
_cell.angle_beta   90.00
_cell.angle_gamma   90.00
#
_symmetry.space_group_name_H-M   'P 1'
#
loop_
_entity.id
_entity.type
_entity.pdbx_description
1 polymer ?
#
loop_
_entity_poly.entity_id
_entity_poly.type
_entity_poly.pdbx_seq_one_letter_code
_entity_poly.pdbx_strand_id
1 'polypeptide(L)'
;MPFRFLVVVVLMSLAAGRAAVVSAQSLADLAKKEEERRKEMKGPTKVITNKDLAPVPSGSTPAPADGAAVPATPAPGGAAKDAKGAKDAKDEKDAKANEPGKDKAYWAGRLKGLQETLDRDQTYADALQSRINALTTDFVNRADPAQRSVIERDRQRSLAELAKLKEQIQKDKKALADLDEEARRAGVPPGWLR
;
A
#
# COMPACT_ATOMS: atom_id res chain seq x y z
N MET A 1 -46.31 18.85 -38.72
CA MET A 1 -45.21 18.40 -37.84
C MET A 1 -45.32 19.00 -36.42
N PRO A 2 -46.21 18.52 -35.53
CA PRO A 2 -46.22 18.97 -34.13
C PRO A 2 -45.87 17.87 -33.11
N PHE A 3 -45.59 16.63 -33.56
CA PHE A 3 -45.42 15.49 -32.65
C PHE A 3 -43.96 15.24 -32.22
N ARG A 4 -42.99 15.90 -32.87
CA ARG A 4 -41.55 15.77 -32.55
C ARG A 4 -41.05 16.75 -31.48
N PHE A 5 -41.81 17.80 -31.19
CA PHE A 5 -41.46 18.77 -30.14
C PHE A 5 -41.94 18.35 -28.74
N LEU A 6 -42.99 17.52 -28.66
CA LEU A 6 -43.53 17.06 -27.37
C LEU A 6 -42.69 15.93 -26.75
N VAL A 7 -42.00 15.13 -27.57
CA VAL A 7 -41.10 14.05 -27.10
C VAL A 7 -39.80 14.61 -26.51
N VAL A 8 -39.30 15.74 -27.00
CA VAL A 8 -38.06 16.37 -26.50
C VAL A 8 -38.28 17.03 -25.13
N VAL A 9 -39.47 17.58 -24.86
CA VAL A 9 -39.78 18.20 -23.56
C VAL A 9 -40.01 17.17 -22.46
N VAL A 10 -40.54 15.98 -22.79
CA VAL A 10 -40.71 14.87 -21.83
C VAL A 10 -39.38 14.18 -21.49
N LEU A 11 -38.42 14.13 -22.43
CA LEU A 11 -37.08 13.57 -22.17
C LEU A 11 -36.17 14.50 -21.36
N MET A 12 -36.39 15.82 -21.42
CA MET A 12 -35.58 16.79 -20.66
C MET A 12 -36.08 17.00 -19.22
N SER A 13 -37.32 16.60 -18.92
CA SER A 13 -37.90 16.65 -17.56
C SER A 13 -37.64 15.38 -16.72
N LEU A 14 -37.14 14.30 -17.33
CA LEU A 14 -36.77 13.06 -16.61
C LEU A 14 -35.30 13.03 -16.13
N ALA A 15 -34.51 14.07 -16.41
CA ALA A 15 -33.09 14.16 -16.07
C ALA A 15 -32.78 14.97 -14.79
N ALA A 16 -33.79 15.54 -14.12
CA ALA A 16 -33.60 16.40 -12.93
C ALA A 16 -33.87 15.71 -11.58
N GLY A 17 -34.07 14.38 -11.56
CA GLY A 17 -34.62 13.67 -10.40
C GLY A 17 -33.68 12.72 -9.64
N ARG A 18 -32.37 12.71 -9.90
CA ARG A 18 -31.43 11.82 -9.20
C ARG A 18 -30.24 12.56 -8.59
N ALA A 19 -30.54 13.58 -7.80
CA ALA A 19 -29.68 13.88 -6.67
C ALA A 19 -29.82 12.73 -5.67
N ALA A 20 -28.89 11.77 -5.72
CA ALA A 20 -28.73 10.83 -4.62
C ALA A 20 -28.36 11.67 -3.39
N VAL A 21 -29.34 11.85 -2.49
CA VAL A 21 -29.11 12.37 -1.16
C VAL A 21 -28.17 11.37 -0.49
N VAL A 22 -26.88 11.71 -0.46
CA VAL A 22 -25.90 11.06 0.42
C VAL A 22 -26.33 11.45 1.83
N SER A 23 -27.24 10.66 2.41
CA SER A 23 -27.64 10.81 3.80
C SER A 23 -26.41 10.54 4.65
N ALA A 24 -25.96 11.56 5.36
CA ALA A 24 -24.96 11.44 6.40
C ALA A 24 -25.30 10.24 7.29
N GLN A 25 -24.45 9.21 7.31
CA GLN A 25 -24.46 8.28 8.43
C GLN A 25 -24.18 9.13 9.66
N SER A 26 -25.17 9.26 10.54
CA SER A 26 -25.04 10.17 11.68
C SER A 26 -23.88 9.68 12.55
N LEU A 27 -23.15 10.62 13.17
CA LEU A 27 -22.07 10.27 14.10
C LEU A 27 -22.56 9.36 15.23
N ALA A 28 -23.86 9.44 15.56
CA ALA A 28 -24.49 8.58 16.55
C ALA A 28 -24.57 7.11 16.11
N ASP A 29 -24.80 6.84 14.82
CA ASP A 29 -24.86 5.47 14.29
C ASP A 29 -23.46 4.86 14.19
N LEU A 30 -22.44 5.66 13.85
CA LEU A 30 -21.05 5.24 13.90
C LEU A 30 -20.58 4.97 15.33
N ALA A 31 -20.98 5.81 16.29
CA ALA A 31 -20.66 5.60 17.70
C ALA A 31 -21.28 4.30 18.24
N LYS A 32 -22.55 4.02 17.91
CA LYS A 32 -23.21 2.76 18.29
C LYS A 32 -22.54 1.54 17.66
N LYS A 33 -22.20 1.63 16.36
CA LYS A 33 -21.52 0.54 15.65
C LYS A 33 -20.11 0.27 16.20
N GLU A 34 -19.37 1.30 16.58
CA GLU A 34 -18.07 1.16 17.24
C GLU A 34 -18.21 0.57 18.66
N GLU A 35 -19.26 0.93 19.38
CA GLU A 35 -19.57 0.35 20.70
C GLU A 35 -19.92 -1.15 20.59
N GLU A 36 -20.73 -1.54 19.61
CA GLU A 36 -21.08 -2.94 19.31
C GLU A 36 -19.85 -3.75 18.93
N ARG A 37 -19.01 -3.22 18.03
CA ARG A 37 -17.73 -3.85 17.67
C ARG A 37 -16.81 -4.02 18.88
N ARG A 38 -16.75 -3.04 19.79
CA ARG A 38 -15.99 -3.16 21.06
C ARG A 38 -16.57 -4.23 22.00
N LYS A 39 -17.89 -4.44 22.02
CA LYS A 39 -18.53 -5.49 22.80
C LYS A 39 -18.23 -6.87 22.24
N GLU A 40 -18.20 -7.02 20.92
CA GLU A 40 -17.87 -8.27 20.24
C GLU A 40 -16.39 -8.64 20.33
N MET A 41 -15.48 -7.67 20.43
CA MET A 41 -14.03 -7.94 20.54
C MET A 41 -13.56 -8.25 21.98
N LYS A 42 -14.45 -8.68 22.88
CA LYS A 42 -14.08 -9.18 24.22
C LYS A 42 -13.56 -10.62 24.15
N GLY A 43 -12.44 -10.79 23.44
CA GLY A 43 -11.56 -11.95 23.60
C GLY A 43 -10.42 -11.60 24.56
N PRO A 44 -9.87 -12.57 25.32
CA PRO A 44 -8.71 -12.33 26.17
C PRO A 44 -7.53 -11.87 25.30
N THR A 45 -7.15 -10.60 25.40
CA THR A 45 -5.93 -10.08 24.79
C THR A 45 -4.75 -10.63 25.59
N LYS A 46 -3.92 -11.46 24.97
CA LYS A 46 -2.69 -11.97 25.61
C LYS A 46 -1.82 -10.78 26.01
N VAL A 47 -1.63 -10.57 27.31
CA VAL A 47 -0.74 -9.53 27.83
C VAL A 47 0.68 -10.05 27.66
N ILE A 48 1.37 -9.61 26.61
CA ILE A 48 2.79 -9.89 26.41
C ILE A 48 3.56 -8.90 27.30
N THR A 49 4.12 -9.42 28.37
CA THR A 49 5.00 -8.69 29.29
C THR A 49 6.46 -8.86 28.89
N ASN A 50 7.37 -8.12 29.50
CA ASN A 50 8.81 -8.24 29.25
C ASN A 50 9.36 -9.67 29.50
N LYS A 51 8.63 -10.51 30.24
CA LYS A 51 8.97 -11.92 30.47
C LYS A 51 8.56 -12.86 29.33
N ASP A 52 7.66 -12.41 28.46
CA ASP A 52 7.17 -13.16 27.31
C ASP A 52 8.02 -12.91 26.05
N LEU A 53 9.06 -12.08 26.17
CA LEU A 53 10.03 -11.82 25.10
C LEU A 53 11.11 -12.90 25.12
N ALA A 54 11.40 -13.48 23.95
CA ALA A 54 12.59 -14.31 23.79
C ALA A 54 13.84 -13.45 24.07
N PRO A 55 14.87 -14.01 24.74
CA PRO A 55 16.12 -13.29 24.97
C PRO A 55 16.73 -12.88 23.63
N VAL A 56 16.97 -11.58 23.46
CA VAL A 56 17.65 -11.05 22.29
C VAL A 56 19.08 -11.62 22.31
N PRO A 57 19.54 -12.30 21.25
CA PRO A 57 20.93 -12.75 21.19
C PRO A 57 21.84 -11.54 21.32
N SER A 58 22.73 -11.54 22.32
CA SER A 58 23.76 -10.53 22.50
C SER A 58 24.67 -10.54 21.28
N GLY A 59 24.50 -9.57 20.39
CA GLY A 59 25.42 -9.41 19.26
C GLY A 59 24.80 -8.65 18.11
N SER A 60 24.74 -7.33 18.22
CA SER A 60 24.82 -6.40 17.08
C SER A 60 25.18 -5.02 17.61
N THR A 61 26.41 -4.89 18.12
CA THR A 61 27.09 -3.60 18.08
C THR A 61 27.26 -3.23 16.61
N PRO A 62 26.87 -2.03 16.15
CA PRO A 62 27.08 -1.64 14.76
C PRO A 62 28.59 -1.50 14.51
N ALA A 63 29.15 -2.34 13.64
CA ALA A 63 30.52 -2.18 13.16
C ALA A 63 30.53 -1.29 11.89
N PRO A 64 31.52 -0.39 11.72
CA PRO A 64 31.59 0.51 10.57
C PRO A 64 31.95 -0.23 9.27
N ALA A 65 31.55 0.32 8.15
CA ALA A 65 31.84 -0.18 6.80
C ALA A 65 33.31 0.01 6.42
N ASP A 66 33.95 -1.04 5.87
CA ASP A 66 34.72 -0.99 4.61
C ASP A 66 35.32 -2.36 4.25
N GLY A 67 35.35 -2.68 2.94
CA GLY A 67 36.46 -3.43 2.33
C GLY A 67 36.33 -4.94 2.06
N ALA A 68 35.98 -5.25 0.81
CA ALA A 68 36.57 -6.29 -0.07
C ALA A 68 36.29 -7.80 0.16
N ALA A 69 36.15 -8.48 -0.99
CA ALA A 69 35.56 -9.79 -1.24
C ALA A 69 36.56 -10.96 -1.28
N VAL A 70 36.06 -12.19 -1.11
CA VAL A 70 36.36 -13.37 -1.99
C VAL A 70 35.17 -14.36 -1.93
N PRO A 71 34.59 -14.83 -3.06
CA PRO A 71 33.69 -15.98 -3.09
C PRO A 71 34.46 -17.28 -3.41
N ALA A 72 34.10 -18.39 -2.76
CA ALA A 72 34.66 -19.72 -3.02
C ALA A 72 33.83 -20.49 -4.08
N THR A 73 34.55 -21.14 -4.99
CA THR A 73 34.09 -21.94 -6.13
C THR A 73 33.48 -23.30 -5.73
N PRO A 74 32.47 -23.84 -6.46
CA PRO A 74 31.81 -25.12 -6.17
C PRO A 74 32.26 -26.28 -7.08
N ALA A 75 31.98 -27.54 -6.67
CA ALA A 75 31.60 -28.72 -7.49
C ALA A 75 31.81 -30.07 -6.71
N PRO A 76 31.36 -31.25 -7.19
CA PRO A 76 30.00 -31.63 -7.62
C PRO A 76 29.58 -33.07 -7.21
N GLY A 77 28.31 -33.44 -7.47
CA GLY A 77 27.95 -34.77 -8.00
C GLY A 77 27.11 -35.72 -7.14
N GLY A 78 26.07 -36.33 -7.75
CA GLY A 78 25.56 -37.65 -7.34
C GLY A 78 24.05 -37.87 -7.45
N ALA A 79 23.62 -38.50 -8.54
CA ALA A 79 22.26 -38.92 -8.97
C ALA A 79 21.38 -39.74 -7.98
N ALA A 80 20.04 -39.65 -8.10
CA ALA A 80 19.18 -40.62 -8.83
C ALA A 80 17.71 -40.75 -8.32
N LYS A 81 16.79 -40.79 -9.31
CA LYS A 81 15.52 -41.56 -9.45
C LYS A 81 14.24 -41.24 -8.63
N ASP A 82 13.28 -40.71 -9.39
CA ASP A 82 11.89 -41.17 -9.64
C ASP A 82 11.06 -41.83 -8.51
N ALA A 83 9.93 -41.18 -8.18
CA ALA A 83 8.64 -41.88 -8.02
C ALA A 83 7.46 -40.94 -8.33
N LYS A 84 6.62 -41.42 -9.24
CA LYS A 84 5.38 -40.85 -9.78
C LYS A 84 4.22 -41.03 -8.80
N GLY A 85 3.45 -39.97 -8.57
CA GLY A 85 2.14 -40.00 -7.92
C GLY A 85 1.28 -38.85 -8.44
N ALA A 86 0.24 -39.20 -9.21
CA ALA A 86 -0.53 -38.29 -10.04
C ALA A 86 -1.67 -37.58 -9.29
N LYS A 87 -2.07 -36.45 -9.89
CA LYS A 87 -3.44 -35.91 -10.00
C LYS A 87 -3.79 -34.76 -9.05
N ASP A 88 -3.53 -33.54 -9.54
CA ASP A 88 -4.60 -32.56 -9.72
C ASP A 88 -4.34 -31.76 -11.00
N ALA A 89 -5.18 -32.03 -11.99
CA ALA A 89 -5.16 -31.40 -13.29
C ALA A 89 -6.05 -30.15 -13.24
N LYS A 90 -5.45 -28.97 -13.01
CA LYS A 90 -6.09 -27.69 -13.40
C LYS A 90 -5.19 -26.46 -13.56
N ASP A 91 -3.88 -26.58 -13.70
CA ASP A 91 -3.01 -25.40 -13.90
C ASP A 91 -1.99 -25.55 -15.05
N GLU A 92 -2.25 -26.43 -16.02
CA GLU A 92 -1.40 -26.57 -17.21
C GLU A 92 -1.86 -25.65 -18.35
N LYS A 93 -1.82 -24.33 -18.11
CA LYS A 93 -1.72 -23.35 -19.21
C LYS A 93 -0.94 -22.09 -18.84
N ASP A 94 -0.06 -22.20 -17.86
CA ASP A 94 0.68 -21.07 -17.29
C ASP A 94 2.21 -21.16 -17.51
N ALA A 95 2.70 -22.21 -18.18
CA ALA A 95 4.13 -22.42 -18.41
C ALA A 95 4.58 -22.02 -19.81
N LYS A 96 4.55 -20.71 -20.12
CA LYS A 96 5.47 -20.11 -21.12
C LYS A 96 5.45 -18.58 -21.05
N ALA A 97 5.85 -18.03 -19.90
CA ALA A 97 6.45 -16.70 -19.89
C ALA A 97 7.81 -16.82 -20.59
N ASN A 98 8.08 -15.95 -21.57
CA ASN A 98 9.18 -16.09 -22.52
C ASN A 98 10.49 -15.43 -22.01
N GLU A 99 10.71 -15.50 -20.69
CA GLU A 99 12.03 -15.34 -20.08
C GLU A 99 12.31 -16.55 -19.17
N PRO A 100 13.41 -17.28 -19.38
CA PRO A 100 13.73 -18.45 -18.57
C PRO A 100 14.00 -18.05 -17.12
N GLY A 101 13.07 -18.35 -16.20
CA GLY A 101 13.31 -18.32 -14.75
C GLY A 101 12.38 -17.44 -13.89
N LYS A 102 11.46 -16.66 -14.47
CA LYS A 102 10.49 -15.86 -13.70
C LYS A 102 9.10 -16.50 -13.69
N ASP A 103 8.68 -16.99 -12.53
CA ASP A 103 7.37 -17.64 -12.33
C ASP A 103 6.29 -16.68 -11.83
N LYS A 104 5.07 -17.18 -11.64
CA LYS A 104 3.95 -16.39 -11.12
C LYS A 104 4.24 -15.80 -9.74
N ALA A 105 4.93 -16.55 -8.88
CA ALA A 105 5.27 -16.09 -7.53
C ALA A 105 6.22 -14.89 -7.56
N TYR A 106 7.20 -14.90 -8.46
CA TYR A 106 8.10 -13.77 -8.68
C TYR A 106 7.34 -12.47 -9.04
N TRP A 107 6.45 -12.55 -10.03
CA TRP A 107 5.70 -11.37 -10.50
C TRP A 107 4.72 -10.86 -9.44
N ALA A 108 3.96 -11.77 -8.80
CA ALA A 108 3.05 -11.43 -7.72
C ALA A 108 3.79 -10.82 -6.52
N GLY A 109 4.97 -11.35 -6.18
CA GLY A 109 5.82 -10.82 -5.12
C GLY A 109 6.29 -9.38 -5.41
N ARG A 110 6.74 -9.11 -6.64
CA ARG A 110 7.12 -7.75 -7.05
C ARG A 110 5.95 -6.78 -7.01
N LEU A 111 4.79 -7.18 -7.55
CA LEU A 111 3.58 -6.37 -7.52
C LEU A 111 3.19 -6.01 -6.09
N LYS A 112 3.13 -7.02 -5.21
CA LYS A 112 2.79 -6.82 -3.81
C LYS A 112 3.77 -5.89 -3.09
N GLY A 113 5.07 -6.04 -3.31
CA GLY A 113 6.08 -5.18 -2.68
C GLY A 113 5.98 -3.71 -3.14
N LEU A 114 5.67 -3.47 -4.42
CA LEU A 114 5.44 -2.12 -4.94
C LEU A 114 4.15 -1.51 -4.40
N GLN A 115 3.06 -2.30 -4.34
CA GLN A 115 1.78 -1.85 -3.76
C GLN A 115 1.94 -1.51 -2.28
N GLU A 116 2.60 -2.36 -1.49
CA GLU A 116 2.84 -2.12 -0.06
C GLU A 116 3.68 -0.85 0.16
N THR A 117 4.68 -0.62 -0.69
CA THR A 117 5.47 0.61 -0.64
C THR A 117 4.61 1.83 -0.96
N LEU A 118 3.83 1.78 -2.03
CA LEU A 118 2.92 2.85 -2.41
C LEU A 118 1.90 3.17 -1.29
N ASP A 119 1.29 2.15 -0.70
CA ASP A 119 0.28 2.29 0.35
C ASP A 119 0.87 2.89 1.63
N ARG A 120 2.08 2.45 2.01
CA ARG A 120 2.82 3.01 3.15
C ARG A 120 3.14 4.48 2.91
N ASP A 121 3.64 4.81 1.73
CA ASP A 121 4.04 6.17 1.39
C ASP A 121 2.83 7.11 1.31
N GLN A 122 1.68 6.64 0.80
CA GLN A 122 0.41 7.38 0.85
C GLN A 122 -0.05 7.61 2.29
N THR A 123 -0.05 6.57 3.12
CA THR A 123 -0.41 6.68 4.54
C THR A 123 0.48 7.68 5.27
N TYR A 124 1.78 7.67 4.98
CA TYR A 124 2.72 8.61 5.58
C TYR A 124 2.49 10.05 5.08
N ALA A 125 2.10 10.23 3.81
CA ALA A 125 1.75 11.54 3.27
C ALA A 125 0.52 12.13 3.97
N ASP A 126 -0.50 11.32 4.23
CA ASP A 126 -1.72 11.73 4.95
C ASP A 126 -1.42 12.10 6.41
N ALA A 127 -0.52 11.35 7.06
CA ALA A 127 -0.05 11.67 8.40
C ALA A 127 0.72 13.00 8.43
N LEU A 128 1.61 13.25 7.47
CA LEU A 128 2.33 14.53 7.34
C LEU A 128 1.37 15.69 7.08
N GLN A 129 0.35 15.50 6.23
CA GLN A 129 -0.66 16.52 5.99
C GLN A 129 -1.44 16.84 7.28
N SER A 130 -1.80 15.83 8.06
CA SER A 130 -2.46 16.00 9.36
C SER A 130 -1.57 16.77 10.34
N ARG A 131 -0.27 16.45 10.38
CA ARG A 131 0.73 17.19 11.18
C ARG A 131 0.84 18.64 10.75
N ILE A 132 0.89 18.92 9.44
CA ILE A 132 0.95 20.28 8.91
C ILE A 132 -0.29 21.08 9.33
N ASN A 133 -1.48 20.47 9.28
CA ASN A 133 -2.72 21.12 9.71
C ASN A 133 -2.69 21.44 11.22
N ALA A 134 -2.20 20.50 12.04
CA ALA A 134 -2.03 20.70 13.48
C ALA A 134 -1.03 21.83 13.80
N LEU A 135 0.15 21.82 13.17
CA LEU A 135 1.17 22.86 13.35
C LEU A 135 0.68 24.23 12.87
N THR A 136 -0.09 24.28 11.79
CA THR A 136 -0.69 25.54 11.29
C THR A 136 -1.67 26.11 12.30
N THR A 137 -2.51 25.26 12.89
CA THR A 137 -3.44 25.63 13.96
C THR A 137 -2.68 26.11 15.20
N ASP A 138 -1.59 25.43 15.58
CA ASP A 138 -0.79 25.83 16.73
C ASP A 138 -0.10 27.17 16.52
N PHE A 139 0.44 27.40 15.31
CA PHE A 139 1.12 28.64 14.94
C PHE A 139 0.24 29.89 15.05
N VAL A 140 -1.06 29.78 14.71
CA VAL A 140 -2.01 30.90 14.81
C VAL A 140 -2.48 31.12 16.25
N ASN A 141 -2.45 30.08 17.08
CA ASN A 141 -2.89 30.13 18.47
C ASN A 141 -1.78 30.52 19.47
N ARG A 142 -0.51 30.60 19.03
CA ARG A 142 0.61 31.00 19.90
C ARG A 142 0.96 32.48 19.75
N ALA A 143 1.08 33.16 20.89
CA ALA A 143 1.46 34.57 20.96
C ALA A 143 2.98 34.79 21.12
N ASP A 144 3.69 33.88 21.79
CA ASP A 144 5.13 34.00 22.03
C ASP A 144 5.96 33.84 20.73
N PRO A 145 6.76 34.84 20.33
CA PRO A 145 7.56 34.78 19.10
C PRO A 145 8.55 33.62 19.06
N ALA A 146 9.17 33.25 20.20
CA ALA A 146 10.15 32.18 20.24
C ALA A 146 9.50 30.83 19.92
N GLN A 147 8.37 30.52 20.57
CA GLN A 147 7.55 29.33 20.27
C GLN A 147 7.05 29.31 18.82
N ARG A 148 6.58 30.45 18.29
CA ARG A 148 6.14 30.52 16.88
C ARG A 148 7.24 30.16 15.90
N SER A 149 8.48 30.60 16.17
CA SER A 149 9.63 30.27 15.31
C SER A 149 9.92 28.76 15.26
N VAL A 150 9.73 28.05 16.37
CA VAL A 150 9.91 26.59 16.44
C VAL A 150 8.83 25.89 15.61
N ILE A 151 7.57 26.25 15.82
CA ILE A 151 6.42 25.67 15.10
C ILE A 151 6.57 25.90 13.59
N GLU A 152 7.01 27.09 13.17
CA GLU A 152 7.24 27.38 11.77
C GLU A 152 8.35 26.51 11.16
N ARG A 153 9.48 26.34 11.85
CA ARG A 153 10.55 25.43 11.39
C ARG A 153 10.06 24.00 11.25
N ASP A 154 9.28 23.49 12.20
CA ASP A 154 8.73 22.15 12.14
C ASP A 154 7.68 21.98 11.03
N ARG A 155 6.88 23.03 10.77
CA ARG A 155 5.95 23.07 9.63
C ARG A 155 6.72 23.03 8.32
N GLN A 156 7.78 23.83 8.17
CA GLN A 156 8.63 23.84 6.98
C GLN A 156 9.29 22.47 6.75
N ARG A 157 9.79 21.81 7.81
CA ARG A 157 10.32 20.45 7.71
C ARG A 157 9.26 19.46 7.22
N SER A 158 8.07 19.50 7.80
CA SER A 158 6.96 18.61 7.41
C SER A 158 6.52 18.84 5.96
N LEU A 159 6.51 20.10 5.49
CA LEU A 159 6.23 20.43 4.09
C LEU A 159 7.29 19.89 3.13
N ALA A 160 8.58 20.01 3.49
CA ALA A 160 9.67 19.49 2.67
C ALA A 160 9.65 17.95 2.60
N GLU A 161 9.36 17.28 3.71
CA GLU A 161 9.18 15.82 3.74
C GLU A 161 7.99 15.38 2.88
N LEU A 162 6.85 16.06 3.00
CA LEU A 162 5.66 15.76 2.21
C LEU A 162 5.91 15.98 0.70
N ALA A 163 6.67 17.01 0.32
CA ALA A 163 7.05 17.23 -1.07
C ALA A 163 7.88 16.07 -1.63
N LYS A 164 8.92 15.64 -0.91
CA LYS A 164 9.74 14.48 -1.29
C LYS A 164 8.91 13.20 -1.38
N LEU A 165 8.01 12.98 -0.43
CA LEU A 165 7.16 11.81 -0.40
C LEU A 165 6.15 11.79 -1.56
N LYS A 166 5.61 12.96 -1.94
CA LYS A 166 4.79 13.07 -3.15
C LYS A 166 5.55 12.70 -4.41
N GLU A 167 6.81 13.11 -4.54
CA GLU A 167 7.67 12.67 -5.65
C GLU A 167 7.89 11.15 -5.62
N GLN A 168 8.12 10.57 -4.44
CA GLN A 168 8.28 9.13 -4.28
C GLN A 168 7.02 8.36 -4.68
N ILE A 169 5.83 8.79 -4.24
CA ILE A 169 4.54 8.20 -4.64
C ILE A 169 4.38 8.19 -6.17
N GLN A 170 4.82 9.24 -6.87
CA GLN A 170 4.78 9.25 -8.34
C GLN A 170 5.76 8.24 -8.94
N LYS A 171 6.95 8.09 -8.36
CA LYS A 171 7.91 7.06 -8.77
C LYS A 171 7.36 5.66 -8.53
N ASP A 172 6.70 5.41 -7.41
CA ASP A 172 6.11 4.11 -7.09
C ASP A 172 4.97 3.75 -8.03
N LYS A 173 4.09 4.73 -8.35
CA LYS A 173 3.05 4.56 -9.38
C LYS A 173 3.64 4.25 -10.74
N LYS A 174 4.72 4.93 -11.10
CA LYS A 174 5.46 4.66 -12.33
C LYS A 174 6.09 3.26 -12.30
N ALA A 175 6.68 2.84 -11.19
CA ALA A 175 7.26 1.51 -11.04
C ALA A 175 6.20 0.40 -11.18
N LEU A 176 4.98 0.61 -10.70
CA LEU A 176 3.85 -0.29 -10.94
C LEU A 176 3.48 -0.37 -12.42
N ALA A 177 3.37 0.78 -13.11
CA ALA A 177 3.08 0.79 -14.54
C ALA A 177 4.21 0.17 -15.38
N ASP A 178 5.46 0.40 -14.98
CA ASP A 178 6.63 -0.18 -15.63
C ASP A 178 6.68 -1.70 -15.37
N LEU A 179 6.25 -2.19 -14.20
CA LEU A 179 6.11 -3.64 -13.92
C LEU A 179 5.07 -4.30 -14.85
N ASP A 180 3.93 -3.63 -15.08
CA ASP A 180 2.90 -4.14 -16.00
C ASP A 180 3.44 -4.26 -17.44
N GLU A 181 4.26 -3.30 -17.85
CA GLU A 181 4.89 -3.29 -19.18
C GLU A 181 6.02 -4.33 -19.28
N GLU A 182 6.84 -4.49 -18.22
CA GLU A 182 7.83 -5.56 -18.11
C GLU A 182 7.18 -6.94 -18.24
N ALA A 183 6.07 -7.16 -17.54
CA ALA A 183 5.32 -8.41 -17.58
C ALA A 183 4.70 -8.67 -18.96
N ARG A 184 4.15 -7.62 -19.61
CA ARG A 184 3.66 -7.72 -21.00
C ARG A 184 4.77 -8.12 -21.97
N ARG A 185 5.94 -7.50 -21.88
CA ARG A 185 7.11 -7.83 -22.73
C ARG A 185 7.63 -9.23 -22.47
N ALA A 186 7.59 -9.70 -21.22
CA ALA A 186 7.96 -11.06 -20.85
C ALA A 186 6.90 -12.12 -21.20
N GLY A 187 5.76 -11.74 -21.80
CA GLY A 187 4.68 -12.66 -22.17
C GLY A 187 3.93 -13.23 -20.97
N VAL A 188 3.94 -12.53 -19.84
CA VAL A 188 3.24 -12.94 -18.62
C VAL A 188 1.72 -12.87 -18.85
N PRO A 189 0.95 -13.91 -18.49
CA PRO A 189 -0.50 -13.87 -18.58
C PRO A 189 -1.10 -12.70 -17.77
N PRO A 190 -2.09 -11.95 -18.30
CA PRO A 190 -2.69 -10.81 -17.60
C PRO A 190 -3.35 -11.13 -16.25
N GLY A 191 -3.61 -12.41 -15.96
CA GLY A 191 -4.18 -12.86 -14.69
C GLY A 191 -3.16 -12.97 -13.55
N TRP A 192 -1.85 -12.84 -13.81
CA TRP A 192 -0.82 -12.98 -12.78
C TRP A 192 -0.55 -11.70 -11.99
N LEU A 193 -0.90 -10.53 -12.54
CA LEU A 193 -0.69 -9.21 -11.94
C LEU A 193 -2.00 -8.57 -11.43
N ARG A 194 -3.01 -9.38 -11.08
CA ARG A 194 -4.28 -8.91 -10.52
C ARG A 194 -4.32 -9.03 -9.01
#